data_AF-A0A6N2X6N7-F1
#
_entry.id   AF-A0A6N2X6N7-F1
#
_cell.length_a   1.000
_cell.length_b   1.000
_cell.length_c   1.000
_cell.angle_alpha   90.00
_cell.angle_beta   90.00
_cell.angle_gamma   90.00
#
_symmetry.space_group_name_H-M   'P 1'
#
loop_
_entity.id
_entity.type
_entity.pdbx_description
1 polymer ?
#
loop_
_entity_poly.entity_id
_entity_poly.type
_entity_poly.pdbx_seq_one_letter_code
_entity_poly.pdbx_strand_id
1 'polypeptide(L)'
;MKGIHLVVCVCLFLFVFNQFLFADKTMESDSLYTYKYINGIYMSEPERALNLLEGAESKKTLPLRIINELRSKAYRNMYMTKLAFVYARKSYLLDSISQKDPKHLLKMTVDLAELALLMSDHKESMRYALGGLKLAQKEKDKGAEGKLLFCIGENKWQLSFKEEAYDYFDKAIKQLQGAETKLEMAMLSYFYGMKMDYLLNDSRTEEALEVGLKREKLLKSIARLPEKNEAFLDLQYTYLYAKMSYICYLEGKYEQAEKYYQQYLSTKNAYTPDGQTYGIPYLLKSKQYRKVVDRCQDFKKLMQQQQDTVNLQYISILQKEVKAYLGLKDFEKVAALRESIISITDSVNSKDKQNAALELDAIYKATEQEEYIAEQTFQLRVRNISLAFLGCITFLTLFMLWRIWRHSTIAKYKNKMLAKFINEKLARKEDADELLIEEETEDPVVVPLDLEPDEESSEKNDLSLDEVSENHDEEEAENKKIFKDLNRIVVQDQLYLSPELSREDLAQIVHLNNARFARMIKENTGTNFNGYVNELRINYAIKLLKRHPNYTIRAIADEAGFNSTPILYSMFKKKTGMTPYEFKKAQESLG
;
A
#
# COMPACT_ATOMS: atom_id res chain seq x y z
N MET A 1 -3.75 -40.86 -2.87
CA MET A 1 -3.97 -39.42 -2.56
C MET A 1 -3.36 -38.96 -1.23
N LYS A 2 -2.16 -39.45 -0.82
CA LYS A 2 -1.45 -38.92 0.37
C LYS A 2 -0.08 -38.30 0.05
N GLY A 3 0.56 -38.71 -1.06
CA GLY A 3 1.84 -38.14 -1.51
C GLY A 3 1.74 -36.73 -2.12
N ILE A 4 0.64 -36.42 -2.83
CA ILE A 4 0.47 -35.12 -3.50
C ILE A 4 0.23 -33.99 -2.48
N HIS A 5 -0.49 -34.25 -1.38
CA HIS A 5 -0.66 -33.28 -0.31
C HIS A 5 0.64 -33.00 0.46
N LEU A 6 1.51 -34.00 0.62
CA LEU A 6 2.81 -33.81 1.28
C LEU A 6 3.74 -32.95 0.41
N VAL A 7 3.78 -33.19 -0.90
CA VAL A 7 4.60 -32.41 -1.84
C VAL A 7 4.11 -30.97 -1.96
N VAL A 8 2.79 -30.74 -2.02
CA VAL A 8 2.23 -29.37 -2.07
C VAL A 8 2.45 -28.62 -0.76
N CYS A 9 2.34 -29.28 0.40
CA CYS A 9 2.67 -28.68 1.68
C CYS A 9 4.17 -28.38 1.81
N VAL A 10 5.07 -29.25 1.36
CA VAL A 10 6.52 -29.00 1.38
C VAL A 10 6.92 -27.89 0.41
N CYS A 11 6.27 -27.76 -0.76
CA CYS A 11 6.51 -26.66 -1.68
C CYS A 11 5.96 -25.32 -1.17
N LEU A 12 4.80 -25.30 -0.51
CA LEU A 12 4.27 -24.09 0.13
C LEU A 12 5.10 -23.70 1.36
N PHE A 13 5.58 -24.67 2.14
CA PHE A 13 6.50 -24.42 3.25
C PHE A 13 7.83 -23.88 2.71
N LEU A 14 8.41 -24.44 1.65
CA LEU A 14 9.64 -23.92 1.05
C LEU A 14 9.46 -22.55 0.38
N PHE A 15 8.26 -22.20 -0.10
CA PHE A 15 7.97 -20.88 -0.68
C PHE A 15 7.79 -19.80 0.41
N VAL A 16 7.10 -20.13 1.50
CA VAL A 16 6.96 -19.23 2.68
C VAL A 16 8.27 -19.15 3.46
N PHE A 17 9.01 -20.26 3.59
CA PHE A 17 10.32 -20.30 4.22
C PHE A 17 11.36 -19.58 3.35
N ASN A 18 11.28 -19.59 2.01
CA ASN A 18 12.12 -18.71 1.17
C ASN A 18 11.77 -17.22 1.31
N GLN A 19 10.51 -16.85 1.53
CA GLN A 19 10.15 -15.46 1.82
C GLN A 19 10.57 -15.01 3.24
N PHE A 20 10.72 -15.95 4.19
CA PHE A 20 11.26 -15.68 5.52
C PHE A 20 12.79 -15.90 5.66
N LEU A 21 13.44 -16.66 4.77
CA LEU A 21 14.91 -16.85 4.74
C LEU A 21 15.67 -15.93 3.79
N PHE A 22 14.99 -15.19 2.91
CA PHE A 22 15.60 -14.04 2.23
C PHE A 22 15.55 -12.74 3.05
N ALA A 23 15.26 -12.84 4.35
CA ALA A 23 15.32 -11.72 5.28
C ALA A 23 16.52 -11.74 6.25
N ASP A 24 17.40 -12.77 6.25
CA ASP A 24 18.43 -12.82 7.30
C ASP A 24 19.72 -13.58 6.96
N LYS A 25 20.24 -13.45 5.74
CA LYS A 25 21.61 -13.91 5.43
C LYS A 25 22.27 -13.16 4.28
N THR A 26 22.68 -11.92 4.58
CA THR A 26 23.90 -11.27 4.06
C THR A 26 24.30 -10.17 5.04
N MET A 27 24.53 -10.52 6.30
CA MET A 27 25.35 -9.70 7.19
C MET A 27 26.82 -10.08 7.01
N GLU A 28 27.39 -9.77 5.84
CA GLU A 28 28.78 -9.30 5.86
C GLU A 28 28.70 -7.84 6.31
N SER A 29 29.10 -7.59 7.54
CA SER A 29 29.22 -6.24 8.07
C SER A 29 30.36 -5.52 7.34
N ASP A 30 30.08 -4.97 6.16
CA ASP A 30 30.89 -3.91 5.59
C ASP A 30 30.86 -2.76 6.61
N SER A 31 31.92 -2.64 7.42
CA SER A 31 32.03 -1.68 8.52
C SER A 31 31.77 -0.22 8.09
N LEU A 32 31.86 0.04 6.79
CA LEU A 32 31.75 1.32 6.12
C LEU A 32 30.30 1.82 5.97
N TYR A 33 29.29 0.95 5.81
CA TYR A 33 27.89 1.38 5.55
C TYR A 33 27.05 1.53 6.82
N THR A 34 27.66 2.01 7.90
CA THR A 34 27.00 2.20 9.19
C THR A 34 26.77 3.68 9.49
N TYR A 35 25.70 4.00 10.22
CA TYR A 35 25.43 5.37 10.67
C TYR A 35 26.63 5.96 11.41
N LYS A 36 27.23 5.19 12.33
CA LYS A 36 28.36 5.64 13.16
C LYS A 36 29.57 6.02 12.30
N TYR A 37 29.91 5.20 11.30
CA TYR A 37 31.06 5.46 10.43
C TYR A 37 30.82 6.69 9.56
N ILE A 38 29.70 6.71 8.82
CA ILE A 38 29.39 7.82 7.89
C ILE A 38 29.20 9.14 8.65
N ASN A 39 28.51 9.13 9.79
CA ASN A 39 28.39 10.30 10.67
C ASN A 39 29.73 10.72 11.31
N GLY A 40 30.74 9.85 11.34
CA GLY A 40 32.08 10.18 11.80
C GLY A 40 32.90 10.94 10.77
N ILE A 41 32.62 10.76 9.48
CA ILE A 41 33.44 11.31 8.39
C ILE A 41 32.76 12.42 7.58
N TYR A 42 31.46 12.66 7.73
CA TYR A 42 30.75 13.64 6.87
C TYR A 42 31.31 15.07 6.94
N MET A 43 31.97 15.45 8.05
CA MET A 43 32.62 16.76 8.19
C MET A 43 33.99 16.79 7.51
N SER A 44 34.79 15.74 7.67
CA SER A 44 36.17 15.68 7.18
C SER A 44 36.27 15.23 5.71
N GLU A 45 35.38 14.35 5.28
CA GLU A 45 35.35 13.74 3.94
C GLU A 45 33.90 13.71 3.41
N PRO A 46 33.25 14.88 3.18
CA PRO A 46 31.83 14.94 2.81
C PRO A 46 31.50 14.22 1.51
N GLU A 47 32.35 14.31 0.48
CA GLU A 47 32.13 13.60 -0.80
C GLU A 47 32.17 12.08 -0.64
N ARG A 48 33.13 11.59 0.15
CA ARG A 48 33.21 10.16 0.48
C ARG A 48 31.99 9.70 1.28
N ALA A 49 31.52 10.52 2.21
CA ALA A 49 30.30 10.24 2.96
C ALA A 49 29.08 10.13 2.03
N LEU A 50 28.93 11.04 1.06
CA LEU A 50 27.87 10.99 0.05
C LEU A 50 27.94 9.71 -0.80
N ASN A 51 29.13 9.35 -1.30
CA ASN A 51 29.32 8.11 -2.07
C ASN A 51 28.97 6.85 -1.26
N LEU A 52 29.36 6.80 0.02
CA LEU A 52 28.99 5.69 0.90
C LEU A 52 27.48 5.63 1.17
N LEU A 53 26.79 6.77 1.17
CA LEU A 53 25.32 6.82 1.34
C LEU A 53 24.58 6.24 0.13
N GLU A 54 25.12 6.39 -1.09
CA GLU A 54 24.58 5.71 -2.28
C GLU A 54 24.71 4.18 -2.18
N GLY A 55 25.87 3.71 -1.72
CA GLY A 55 26.10 2.29 -1.44
C GLY A 55 25.19 1.77 -0.32
N ALA A 56 24.99 2.55 0.75
CA ALA A 56 24.08 2.18 1.84
C ALA A 56 22.62 2.11 1.40
N GLU A 57 22.19 2.98 0.49
CA GLU A 57 20.84 2.99 -0.09
C GLU A 57 20.60 1.78 -0.99
N SER A 58 21.52 1.51 -1.94
CA SER A 58 21.42 0.38 -2.85
C SER A 58 21.44 -0.98 -2.13
N LYS A 59 22.31 -1.12 -1.13
CA LYS A 59 22.40 -2.32 -0.28
C LYS A 59 21.34 -2.38 0.82
N LYS A 60 20.53 -1.33 1.01
CA LYS A 60 19.50 -1.20 2.06
C LYS A 60 20.05 -1.41 3.49
N THR A 61 21.29 -1.02 3.74
CA THR A 61 21.92 -1.20 5.07
C THR A 61 21.46 -0.17 6.10
N LEU A 62 20.92 0.96 5.64
CA LEU A 62 20.38 2.02 6.49
C LEU A 62 18.95 2.39 6.07
N PRO A 63 18.07 2.79 7.00
CA PRO A 63 16.76 3.32 6.66
C PRO A 63 16.89 4.59 5.83
N LEU A 64 16.02 4.76 4.83
CA LEU A 64 16.07 5.91 3.91
C LEU A 64 15.99 7.27 4.63
N ARG A 65 15.25 7.36 5.75
CA ARG A 65 15.22 8.55 6.61
C ARG A 65 16.61 8.94 7.15
N ILE A 66 17.39 7.94 7.60
CA ILE A 66 18.74 8.16 8.16
C ILE A 66 19.72 8.51 7.04
N ILE A 67 19.56 7.90 5.87
CA ILE A 67 20.37 8.22 4.69
C ILE A 67 20.17 9.70 4.31
N ASN A 68 18.91 10.14 4.24
CA ASN A 68 18.58 11.53 3.90
C ASN A 68 19.01 12.52 5.00
N GLU A 69 18.94 12.16 6.29
CA GLU A 69 19.57 12.96 7.37
C GLU A 69 21.07 13.17 7.09
N LEU A 70 21.81 12.08 6.82
CA LEU A 70 23.25 12.15 6.64
C LEU A 70 23.64 12.90 5.37
N ARG A 71 22.86 12.79 4.29
CA ARG A 71 23.02 13.63 3.09
C ARG A 71 22.84 15.10 3.42
N SER A 72 21.78 15.44 4.17
CA SER A 72 21.54 16.82 4.61
C SER A 72 22.74 17.40 5.37
N LYS A 73 23.29 16.63 6.32
CA LYS A 73 24.48 17.01 7.08
C LYS A 73 25.72 17.21 6.19
N ALA A 74 25.97 16.30 5.25
CA ALA A 74 27.10 16.39 4.33
C ALA A 74 26.98 17.64 3.44
N TYR A 75 25.81 17.86 2.82
CA TYR A 75 25.58 19.06 2.00
C TYR A 75 25.65 20.36 2.80
N ARG A 76 25.13 20.38 4.04
CA ARG A 76 25.25 21.54 4.94
C ARG A 76 26.73 21.87 5.21
N ASN A 77 27.56 20.85 5.41
CA ASN A 77 29.00 21.02 5.62
C ASN A 77 29.73 21.53 4.36
N MET A 78 29.22 21.19 3.17
CA MET A 78 29.71 21.70 1.88
C MET A 78 29.14 23.08 1.51
N TYR A 79 28.43 23.75 2.42
CA TYR A 79 27.72 25.03 2.20
C TYR A 79 26.62 24.97 1.14
N MET A 80 26.18 23.77 0.74
CA MET A 80 25.10 23.54 -0.22
C MET A 80 23.74 23.52 0.49
N THR A 81 23.27 24.71 0.88
CA THR A 81 22.16 24.84 1.85
C THR A 81 20.81 24.39 1.27
N LYS A 82 20.55 24.58 -0.04
CA LYS A 82 19.28 24.17 -0.64
C LYS A 82 19.19 22.64 -0.74
N LEU A 83 20.27 21.98 -1.17
CA LEU A 83 20.36 20.52 -1.16
C LEU A 83 20.21 19.96 0.27
N ALA A 84 20.90 20.57 1.23
CA ALA A 84 20.76 20.18 2.63
C ALA A 84 19.29 20.26 3.11
N PHE A 85 18.59 21.32 2.75
CA PHE A 85 17.16 21.48 3.07
C PHE A 85 16.29 20.44 2.38
N VAL A 86 16.51 20.16 1.09
CA VAL A 86 15.76 19.13 0.34
C VAL A 86 15.89 17.77 0.99
N TYR A 87 17.11 17.34 1.33
CA TYR A 87 17.33 16.03 1.97
C TYR A 87 16.81 15.98 3.42
N ALA A 88 16.94 17.07 4.20
CA ALA A 88 16.30 17.16 5.52
C ALA A 88 14.77 17.02 5.40
N ARG A 89 14.17 17.63 4.38
CA ARG A 89 12.73 17.56 4.12
C ARG A 89 12.29 16.16 3.71
N LYS A 90 13.06 15.47 2.85
CA LYS A 90 12.82 14.06 2.51
C LYS A 90 12.84 13.18 3.76
N SER A 91 13.84 13.37 4.62
CA SER A 91 13.94 12.69 5.91
C SER A 91 12.71 12.95 6.81
N TYR A 92 12.36 14.22 7.01
CA TYR A 92 11.20 14.66 7.77
C TYR A 92 9.88 14.04 7.28
N LEU A 93 9.65 14.01 5.96
CA LEU A 93 8.42 13.46 5.38
C LEU A 93 8.30 11.95 5.63
N LEU A 94 9.41 11.21 5.53
CA LEU A 94 9.42 9.77 5.83
C LEU A 94 9.04 9.49 7.28
N ASP A 95 9.48 10.30 8.24
CA ASP A 95 9.07 10.17 9.63
C ASP A 95 7.62 10.61 9.88
N SER A 96 7.20 11.70 9.24
CA SER A 96 5.85 12.25 9.40
C SER A 96 4.79 11.25 8.91
N ILE A 97 5.06 10.56 7.79
CA ILE A 97 4.17 9.53 7.24
C ILE A 97 4.20 8.27 8.11
N SER A 98 5.39 7.87 8.57
CA SER A 98 5.58 6.64 9.36
C SER A 98 5.07 6.78 10.80
N GLN A 99 5.15 7.98 11.39
CA GLN A 99 4.90 8.31 12.80
C GLN A 99 5.65 7.44 13.83
N LYS A 100 6.74 6.76 13.41
CA LYS A 100 7.46 5.78 14.24
C LYS A 100 8.54 6.38 15.16
N ASP A 101 9.06 7.56 14.86
CA ASP A 101 10.21 8.14 15.57
C ASP A 101 10.03 9.65 15.82
N PRO A 102 9.30 10.04 16.88
CA PRO A 102 9.00 11.44 17.15
C PRO A 102 10.26 12.26 17.51
N LYS A 103 11.31 11.62 18.05
CA LYS A 103 12.57 12.29 18.37
C LYS A 103 13.36 12.64 17.11
N HIS A 104 13.45 11.71 16.16
CA HIS A 104 14.09 11.99 14.88
C HIS A 104 13.28 12.99 14.06
N LEU A 105 11.94 12.92 14.08
CA LEU A 105 11.07 13.93 13.48
C LEU A 105 11.33 15.33 14.06
N LEU A 106 11.46 15.43 15.38
CA LEU A 106 11.78 16.69 16.06
C LEU A 106 13.15 17.22 15.63
N LYS A 107 14.16 16.36 15.59
CA LYS A 107 15.50 16.72 15.10
C LYS A 107 15.46 17.29 13.68
N MET A 108 14.76 16.62 12.75
CA MET A 108 14.60 17.12 11.39
C MET A 108 13.79 18.41 11.33
N THR A 109 12.84 18.61 12.24
CA THR A 109 12.10 19.87 12.36
C THR A 109 13.00 21.04 12.75
N VAL A 110 13.92 20.81 13.71
CA VAL A 110 14.94 21.81 14.11
C VAL A 110 15.86 22.11 12.93
N ASP A 111 16.39 21.08 12.27
CA ASP A 111 17.31 21.24 11.14
C ASP A 111 16.64 21.99 9.99
N LEU A 112 15.36 21.72 9.68
CA LEU A 112 14.60 22.45 8.66
C LEU A 112 14.37 23.92 9.02
N ALA A 113 14.08 24.22 10.29
CA ALA A 113 13.94 25.61 10.74
C ALA A 113 15.24 26.40 10.58
N GLU A 114 16.37 25.82 11.00
CA GLU A 114 17.70 26.42 10.86
C GLU A 114 18.13 26.56 9.39
N LEU A 115 17.94 25.53 8.56
CA LEU A 115 18.29 25.57 7.14
C LEU A 115 17.46 26.60 6.37
N ALA A 116 16.16 26.71 6.67
CA ALA A 116 15.31 27.74 6.09
C ALA A 116 15.74 29.16 6.51
N LEU A 117 16.16 29.34 7.77
CA LEU A 117 16.72 30.62 8.24
C LEU A 117 17.99 30.99 7.47
N LEU A 118 18.90 30.03 7.24
CA LEU A 118 20.13 30.26 6.46
C LEU A 118 19.84 30.67 5.01
N MET A 119 18.76 30.17 4.42
CA MET A 119 18.30 30.58 3.09
C MET A 119 17.52 31.91 3.09
N SER A 120 17.37 32.56 4.26
CA SER A 120 16.50 33.73 4.46
C SER A 120 15.03 33.48 4.10
N ASP A 121 14.59 32.23 4.11
CA ASP A 121 13.16 31.87 3.98
C ASP A 121 12.51 31.91 5.37
N HIS A 122 12.24 33.13 5.83
CA HIS A 122 11.68 33.36 7.16
C HIS A 122 10.32 32.71 7.35
N LYS A 123 9.53 32.58 6.27
CA LYS A 123 8.19 31.97 6.33
C LYS A 123 8.31 30.49 6.63
N GLU A 124 9.12 29.76 5.87
CA GLU A 124 9.34 28.33 6.11
C GLU A 124 10.06 28.08 7.44
N SER A 125 11.05 28.90 7.78
CA SER A 125 11.76 28.81 9.06
C SER A 125 10.81 28.95 10.24
N MET A 126 10.00 30.01 10.27
CA MET A 126 9.00 30.23 11.32
C MET A 126 7.94 29.13 11.37
N ARG A 127 7.53 28.58 10.21
CA ARG A 127 6.57 27.46 10.15
C ARG A 127 7.11 26.24 10.88
N TYR A 128 8.33 25.82 10.59
CA TYR A 128 8.97 24.69 11.26
C TYR A 128 9.30 25.00 12.72
N ALA A 129 9.77 26.20 13.02
CA ALA A 129 10.10 26.59 14.39
C ALA A 129 8.87 26.55 15.31
N LEU A 130 7.77 27.21 14.92
CA LEU A 130 6.53 27.24 15.70
C LEU A 130 5.85 25.87 15.78
N GLY A 131 5.84 25.11 14.68
CA GLY A 131 5.31 23.73 14.67
C GLY A 131 6.12 22.78 15.56
N GLY A 132 7.44 22.94 15.56
CA GLY A 132 8.37 22.13 16.34
C GLY A 132 8.28 22.36 17.85
N LEU A 133 7.90 23.56 18.31
CA LEU A 133 7.82 23.86 19.76
C LEU A 133 6.87 22.91 20.49
N LYS A 134 5.68 22.65 19.92
CA LYS A 134 4.70 21.71 20.49
C LYS A 134 5.26 20.29 20.56
N LEU A 135 6.02 19.88 19.54
CA LEU A 135 6.65 18.57 19.49
C LEU A 135 7.80 18.46 20.52
N ALA A 136 8.64 19.50 20.65
CA ALA A 136 9.71 19.56 21.64
C ALA A 136 9.17 19.45 23.07
N GLN A 137 8.08 20.17 23.36
CA GLN A 137 7.40 20.11 24.67
C GLN A 137 6.82 18.72 24.95
N LYS A 138 6.22 18.08 23.94
CA LYS A 138 5.69 16.72 24.05
C LYS A 138 6.79 15.69 24.34
N GLU A 139 7.93 15.80 23.65
CA GLU A 139 9.10 14.94 23.85
C GLU A 139 9.93 15.32 25.09
N LYS A 140 9.58 16.44 25.75
CA LYS A 140 10.30 17.03 26.89
C LYS A 140 11.77 17.31 26.57
N ASP A 141 12.07 17.66 25.33
CA ASP A 141 13.42 17.98 24.86
C ASP A 141 13.68 19.49 24.96
N LYS A 142 14.25 19.90 26.09
CA LYS A 142 14.59 21.30 26.38
C LYS A 142 15.62 21.87 25.40
N GLY A 143 16.52 21.02 24.89
CA GLY A 143 17.54 21.41 23.91
C GLY A 143 16.90 21.81 22.59
N ALA A 144 16.00 20.96 22.08
CA ALA A 144 15.24 21.26 20.87
C ALA A 144 14.33 22.49 21.06
N GLU A 145 13.63 22.60 22.19
CA GLU A 145 12.80 23.78 22.49
C GLU A 145 13.64 25.06 22.51
N GLY A 146 14.80 25.05 23.18
CA GLY A 146 15.74 26.16 23.21
C GLY A 146 16.22 26.57 21.81
N LYS A 147 16.60 25.60 20.96
CA LYS A 147 17.03 25.88 19.57
C LYS A 147 15.92 26.51 18.73
N LEU A 148 14.69 26.01 18.83
CA LEU A 148 13.56 26.53 18.07
C LEU A 148 13.19 27.94 18.53
N LEU A 149 13.20 28.21 19.84
CA LEU A 149 13.02 29.56 20.38
C LEU A 149 14.12 30.50 19.90
N PHE A 150 15.37 30.05 19.91
CA PHE A 150 16.50 30.85 19.43
C PHE A 150 16.35 31.19 17.95
N CYS A 151 16.00 30.19 17.12
CA CYS A 151 15.73 30.36 15.68
C CYS A 151 14.58 31.35 15.41
N ILE A 152 13.52 31.36 16.22
CA ILE A 152 12.46 32.38 16.14
C ILE A 152 13.03 33.78 16.44
N GLY A 153 13.87 33.89 17.46
CA GLY A 153 14.59 35.12 17.78
C GLY A 153 15.44 35.61 16.61
N GLU A 154 16.19 34.72 15.95
CA GLU A 154 17.02 35.08 14.79
C GLU A 154 16.18 35.56 13.60
N ASN A 155 15.07 34.88 13.30
CA ASN A 155 14.11 35.33 12.29
C ASN A 155 13.59 36.74 12.60
N LYS A 156 13.15 36.98 13.83
CA LYS A 156 12.65 38.28 14.27
C LYS A 156 13.72 39.35 14.19
N TRP A 157 14.96 39.03 14.55
CA TRP A 157 16.09 39.96 14.47
C TRP A 157 16.42 40.35 13.02
N GLN A 158 16.43 39.38 12.10
CA GLN A 158 16.64 39.60 10.66
C GLN A 158 15.51 40.41 10.03
N LEU A 159 14.27 40.23 10.51
CA LEU A 159 13.09 41.03 10.16
C LEU A 159 13.00 42.37 10.89
N SER A 160 14.04 42.76 11.64
CA SER A 160 14.13 44.02 12.39
C SER A 160 13.14 44.20 13.56
N PHE A 161 12.47 43.14 14.01
CA PHE A 161 11.69 43.12 15.25
C PHE A 161 12.60 42.87 16.46
N LYS A 162 13.44 43.86 16.79
CA LYS A 162 14.59 43.68 17.71
C LYS A 162 14.19 43.27 19.13
N GLU A 163 13.27 43.99 19.77
CA GLU A 163 12.88 43.66 21.16
C GLU A 163 12.23 42.28 21.27
N GLU A 164 11.34 41.93 20.33
CA GLU A 164 10.78 40.58 20.27
C GLU A 164 11.88 39.52 20.08
N ALA A 165 12.89 39.79 19.25
CA ALA A 165 14.00 38.87 19.07
C ALA A 165 14.76 38.59 20.38
N TYR A 166 15.06 39.64 21.14
CA TYR A 166 15.74 39.51 22.44
C TYR A 166 14.88 38.77 23.47
N ASP A 167 13.56 38.99 23.48
CA ASP A 167 12.63 38.19 24.30
C ASP A 167 12.71 36.70 23.98
N TYR A 168 12.80 36.33 22.69
CA TYR A 168 12.94 34.94 22.27
C TYR A 168 14.32 34.36 22.61
N PHE A 169 15.40 35.14 22.49
CA PHE A 169 16.73 34.72 22.96
C PHE A 169 16.72 34.47 24.48
N ASP A 170 16.05 35.30 25.26
CA ASP A 170 15.93 35.11 26.71
C ASP A 170 15.07 33.91 27.08
N LYS A 171 13.98 33.66 26.34
CA LYS A 171 13.19 32.42 26.48
C LYS A 171 14.04 31.18 26.19
N ALA A 172 14.82 31.19 25.11
CA ALA A 172 15.72 30.09 24.76
C ALA A 172 16.77 29.82 25.84
N ILE A 173 17.41 30.88 26.35
CA ILE A 173 18.38 30.80 27.46
C ILE A 173 17.70 30.25 28.72
N LYS A 174 16.50 30.74 29.06
CA LYS A 174 15.75 30.31 30.24
C LYS A 174 15.41 28.82 30.20
N GLN A 175 15.10 28.25 29.03
CA GLN A 175 14.81 26.81 28.92
C GLN A 175 15.99 25.92 29.31
N LEU A 176 17.22 26.42 29.11
CA LEU A 176 18.45 25.71 29.44
C LEU A 176 19.09 26.18 30.76
N GLN A 177 18.46 27.10 31.49
CA GLN A 177 18.94 27.48 32.82
C GLN A 177 18.87 26.28 33.77
N GLY A 178 19.96 26.03 34.49
CA GLY A 178 20.08 24.85 35.34
C GLY A 178 20.37 23.56 34.56
N ALA A 179 20.80 23.65 33.30
CA ALA A 179 21.29 22.50 32.52
C ALA A 179 22.33 21.69 33.32
N GLU A 180 22.13 20.38 33.38
CA GLU A 180 23.01 19.45 34.11
C GLU A 180 23.88 18.64 33.14
N THR A 181 23.44 18.46 31.90
CA THR A 181 24.20 17.71 30.90
C THR A 181 25.24 18.58 30.21
N LYS A 182 26.39 17.98 29.84
CA LYS A 182 27.45 18.69 29.11
C LYS A 182 26.94 19.32 27.80
N LEU A 183 26.04 18.63 27.09
CA LEU A 183 25.49 19.09 25.82
C LEU A 183 24.61 20.32 26.00
N GLU A 184 23.72 20.33 26.99
CA GLU A 184 22.87 21.48 27.30
C GLU A 184 23.69 22.66 27.82
N MET A 185 24.69 22.42 28.66
CA MET A 185 25.61 23.48 29.12
C MET A 185 26.40 24.09 27.95
N ALA A 186 26.86 23.28 27.01
CA ALA A 186 27.54 23.77 25.80
C ALA A 186 26.58 24.59 24.92
N MET A 187 25.32 24.15 24.77
CA MET A 187 24.29 24.87 24.03
C MET A 187 23.93 26.21 24.69
N LEU A 188 23.80 26.23 26.02
CA LEU A 188 23.57 27.47 26.77
C LEU A 188 24.74 28.45 26.61
N SER A 189 25.99 27.96 26.65
CA SER A 189 27.18 28.79 26.37
C SER A 189 27.14 29.38 24.96
N TYR A 190 26.72 28.57 23.98
CA TYR A 190 26.53 29.02 22.60
C TYR A 190 25.48 30.12 22.50
N PHE A 191 24.30 29.95 23.11
CA PHE A 191 23.24 30.98 23.11
C PHE A 191 23.69 32.28 23.76
N TYR A 192 24.43 32.22 24.87
CA TYR A 192 25.02 33.43 25.45
C TYR A 192 26.00 34.09 24.47
N GLY A 193 26.87 33.33 23.82
CA GLY A 193 27.82 33.86 22.83
C GLY A 193 27.15 34.55 21.66
N MET A 194 26.13 33.91 21.08
CA MET A 194 25.36 34.46 19.97
C MET A 194 24.56 35.70 20.40
N LYS A 195 23.91 35.69 21.57
CA LYS A 195 23.20 36.87 22.09
C LYS A 195 24.15 38.05 22.28
N MET A 196 25.38 37.82 22.76
CA MET A 196 26.41 38.89 22.83
C MET A 196 26.71 39.48 21.45
N ASP A 197 26.80 38.66 20.40
CA ASP A 197 27.02 39.15 19.03
C ASP A 197 25.87 40.01 18.53
N TYR A 198 24.62 39.56 18.71
CA TYR A 198 23.45 40.33 18.31
C TYR A 198 23.38 41.67 19.06
N LEU A 199 23.60 41.66 20.39
CA LEU A 199 23.62 42.88 21.20
C LEU A 199 24.72 43.85 20.76
N LEU A 200 25.92 43.35 20.45
CA LEU A 200 27.01 44.19 19.95
C LEU A 200 26.69 44.81 18.57
N ASN A 201 26.06 44.06 17.68
CA ASN A 201 25.62 44.58 16.37
C ASN A 201 24.60 45.71 16.53
N ASP A 202 23.70 45.60 17.51
CA ASP A 202 22.70 46.63 17.81
C ASP A 202 23.25 47.69 18.81
N SER A 203 24.55 47.71 19.08
CA SER A 203 25.22 48.65 20.00
C SER A 203 24.70 48.64 21.45
N ARG A 204 24.09 47.54 21.91
CA ARG A 204 23.61 47.30 23.28
C ARG A 204 24.75 46.72 24.15
N THR A 205 25.80 47.49 24.34
CA THR A 205 27.07 47.03 24.93
C THR A 205 26.99 46.68 26.42
N GLU A 206 26.20 47.41 27.21
CA GLU A 206 25.97 47.10 28.63
C GLU A 206 25.33 45.72 28.81
N GLU A 207 24.26 45.44 28.07
CA GLU A 207 23.60 44.13 28.11
C GLU A 207 24.50 43.01 27.60
N ALA A 208 25.32 43.29 26.57
CA ALA A 208 26.31 42.32 26.08
C ALA A 208 27.33 41.97 27.17
N LEU A 209 27.73 42.94 28.00
CA LEU A 209 28.62 42.72 29.13
C LEU A 209 27.96 41.81 30.18
N GLU A 210 26.71 42.07 30.53
CA GLU A 210 25.97 41.23 31.50
C GLU A 210 25.85 39.78 31.03
N VAL A 211 25.50 39.58 29.76
CA VAL A 211 25.42 38.26 29.13
C VAL A 211 26.78 37.57 29.15
N GLY A 212 27.86 38.30 28.85
CA GLY A 212 29.22 37.81 28.91
C GLY A 212 29.64 37.32 30.30
N LEU A 213 29.28 38.06 31.36
CA LEU A 213 29.54 37.65 32.74
C LEU A 213 28.76 36.38 33.13
N LYS A 214 27.51 36.25 32.68
CA LYS A 214 26.71 35.02 32.86
C LYS A 214 27.36 33.83 32.15
N ARG A 215 27.87 34.03 30.93
CA ARG A 215 28.62 33.00 30.19
C ARG A 215 29.92 32.62 30.88
N GLU A 216 30.67 33.58 31.41
CA GLU A 216 31.91 33.31 32.15
C GLU A 216 31.66 32.41 33.36
N LYS A 217 30.59 32.69 34.11
CA LYS A 217 30.17 31.85 35.26
C LYS A 217 29.84 30.42 34.82
N LEU A 218 29.15 30.26 33.68
CA LEU A 218 28.83 28.95 33.11
C LEU A 218 30.08 28.19 32.66
N LEU A 219 31.03 28.85 31.98
CA LEU A 219 32.28 28.19 31.59
C LEU A 219 33.08 27.74 32.81
N LYS A 220 33.06 28.51 33.91
CA LYS A 220 33.67 28.11 35.19
C LYS A 220 33.00 26.89 35.81
N SER A 221 31.66 26.73 35.68
CA SER A 221 31.00 25.51 36.13
C SER A 221 31.33 24.31 35.25
N ILE A 222 31.38 24.49 33.91
CA ILE A 222 31.80 23.42 32.98
C ILE A 222 33.23 22.96 33.28
N ALA A 223 34.13 23.89 33.59
CA ALA A 223 35.53 23.59 33.92
C ALA A 223 35.72 22.76 35.21
N ARG A 224 34.70 22.68 36.08
CA ARG A 224 34.71 21.87 37.30
C ARG A 224 34.17 20.45 37.10
N LEU A 225 33.65 20.12 35.91
CA LEU A 225 33.14 18.78 35.63
C LEU A 225 34.29 17.76 35.54
N PRO A 226 34.07 16.50 36.00
CA PRO A 226 35.12 15.47 36.04
C PRO A 226 35.71 15.14 34.66
N GLU A 227 34.85 15.06 33.64
CA GLU A 227 35.22 14.73 32.26
C GLU A 227 35.14 15.97 31.37
N LYS A 228 35.99 16.96 31.64
CA LYS A 228 36.07 18.21 30.87
C LYS A 228 36.89 18.04 29.59
N ASN A 229 36.45 18.69 28.52
CA ASN A 229 37.25 18.81 27.30
C ASN A 229 38.08 20.10 27.38
N GLU A 230 39.38 19.97 27.64
CA GLU A 230 40.27 21.12 27.83
C GLU A 230 40.42 21.97 26.56
N ALA A 231 40.50 21.33 25.39
CA ALA A 231 40.60 22.04 24.11
C ALA A 231 39.33 22.86 23.83
N PHE A 232 38.15 22.29 24.12
CA PHE A 232 36.90 23.02 24.03
C PHE A 232 36.88 24.23 24.97
N LEU A 233 37.25 24.05 26.24
CA LEU A 233 37.26 25.15 27.22
C LEU A 233 38.25 26.25 26.84
N ASP A 234 39.45 25.89 26.41
CA ASP A 234 40.47 26.85 25.97
C ASP A 234 39.95 27.70 24.79
N LEU A 235 39.31 27.08 23.79
CA LEU A 235 38.65 27.79 22.69
C LEU A 235 37.54 28.73 23.18
N GLN A 236 36.67 28.26 24.07
CA GLN A 236 35.54 29.06 24.59
C GLN A 236 36.02 30.25 25.42
N TYR A 237 37.03 30.06 26.27
CA TYR A 237 37.64 31.16 27.04
C TYR A 237 38.37 32.14 26.13
N THR A 238 39.08 31.67 25.11
CA THR A 238 39.75 32.53 24.12
C THR A 238 38.76 33.49 23.48
N TYR A 239 37.65 32.95 22.96
CA TYR A 239 36.58 33.76 22.38
C TYR A 239 35.98 34.73 23.39
N LEU A 240 35.64 34.24 24.59
CA LEU A 240 34.95 35.04 25.60
C LEU A 240 35.82 36.18 26.09
N TYR A 241 37.07 35.92 26.49
CA TYR A 241 37.97 36.94 27.03
C TYR A 241 38.34 37.98 26.00
N ALA A 242 38.59 37.59 24.74
CA ALA A 242 38.82 38.55 23.67
C ALA A 242 37.60 39.46 23.48
N LYS A 243 36.39 38.91 23.48
CA LYS A 243 35.17 39.69 23.34
C LYS A 243 34.88 40.59 24.56
N MET A 244 35.07 40.07 25.77
CA MET A 244 34.91 40.85 27.01
C MET A 244 35.89 42.02 27.05
N SER A 245 37.13 41.83 26.58
CA SER A 245 38.10 42.93 26.47
C SER A 245 37.58 44.05 25.57
N TYR A 246 37.00 43.70 24.41
CA TYR A 246 36.41 44.65 23.49
C TYR A 246 35.19 45.36 24.10
N ILE A 247 34.26 44.61 24.69
CA ILE A 247 33.04 45.17 25.33
C ILE A 247 33.42 46.11 26.47
N CYS A 248 34.28 45.70 27.40
CA CYS A 248 34.74 46.55 28.50
C CYS A 248 35.42 47.83 27.99
N TYR A 249 36.15 47.77 26.88
CA TYR A 249 36.76 48.96 26.28
C TYR A 249 35.69 49.92 25.73
N LEU A 250 34.65 49.41 25.07
CA LEU A 250 33.53 50.24 24.58
C LEU A 250 32.79 50.93 25.72
N GLU A 251 32.64 50.25 26.86
CA GLU A 251 32.03 50.76 28.09
C GLU A 251 32.92 51.73 28.89
N GLY A 252 34.13 52.05 28.40
CA GLY A 252 35.09 52.90 29.10
C GLY A 252 35.74 52.24 30.33
N LYS A 253 35.52 50.94 30.56
CA LYS A 253 36.10 50.16 31.67
C LYS A 253 37.50 49.64 31.29
N TYR A 254 38.43 50.56 31.05
CA TYR A 254 39.73 50.26 30.42
C TYR A 254 40.62 49.29 31.21
N GLU A 255 40.67 49.40 32.54
CA GLU A 255 41.46 48.47 33.37
C GLU A 255 40.92 47.04 33.27
N GLN A 256 39.59 46.90 33.30
CA GLN A 256 38.92 45.61 33.14
C GLN A 256 39.11 45.06 31.72
N ALA A 257 39.09 45.93 30.71
CA ALA A 257 39.35 45.56 29.32
C ALA A 257 40.75 44.97 29.16
N GLU A 258 41.77 45.62 29.71
CA GLU A 258 43.15 45.14 29.66
C GLU A 258 43.30 43.82 30.44
N LYS A 259 42.66 43.70 31.61
CA LYS A 259 42.65 42.44 32.37
C LYS A 259 42.10 41.27 31.56
N TYR A 260 40.96 41.46 30.89
CA TYR A 260 40.39 40.42 30.02
C TYR A 260 41.29 40.16 28.80
N TYR A 261 41.95 41.17 28.25
CA TYR A 261 42.89 40.99 27.15
C TYR A 261 44.11 40.15 27.57
N GLN A 262 44.63 40.35 28.78
CA GLN A 262 45.71 39.52 29.33
C GLN A 262 45.25 38.08 29.59
N GLN A 263 44.01 37.89 30.07
CA GLN A 263 43.42 36.55 30.19
C GLN A 263 43.27 35.86 28.84
N TYR A 264 42.88 36.59 27.79
CA TYR A 264 42.88 36.09 26.42
C TYR A 264 44.28 35.64 25.99
N LEU A 265 45.32 36.45 26.22
CA LEU A 265 46.71 36.07 25.88
C LEU A 265 47.25 34.89 26.70
N SER A 266 46.60 34.52 27.80
CA SER A 266 46.98 33.34 28.61
C SER A 266 46.45 32.01 28.07
N THR A 267 45.52 32.03 27.10
CA THR A 267 44.98 30.80 26.50
C THR A 267 45.91 30.26 25.42
N LYS A 268 45.88 28.93 25.19
CA LYS A 268 46.71 28.30 24.15
C LYS A 268 46.21 28.70 22.76
N ASN A 269 44.89 28.71 22.57
CA ASN A 269 44.28 29.02 21.30
C ASN A 269 44.48 30.49 20.88
N ALA A 270 44.79 31.43 21.78
CA ALA A 270 45.11 32.80 21.38
C ALA A 270 46.34 32.92 20.44
N TYR A 271 47.16 31.87 20.36
CA TYR A 271 48.36 31.82 19.50
C TYR A 271 48.15 31.02 18.21
N THR A 272 46.99 30.38 18.01
CA THR A 272 46.65 29.76 16.73
C THR A 272 46.28 30.84 15.71
N PRO A 273 46.47 30.60 14.40
CA PRO A 273 46.10 31.58 13.37
C PRO A 273 44.65 32.07 13.51
N ASP A 274 43.71 31.19 13.83
CA ASP A 274 42.31 31.54 14.06
C ASP A 274 42.11 32.32 15.36
N GLY A 275 42.69 31.86 16.46
CA GLY A 275 42.44 32.45 17.77
C GLY A 275 43.09 33.82 17.96
N GLN A 276 44.17 34.12 17.22
CA GLN A 276 44.74 35.45 17.12
C GLN A 276 43.72 36.49 16.59
N THR A 277 42.78 36.06 15.74
CA THR A 277 41.81 36.96 15.12
C THR A 277 40.75 37.48 16.09
N TYR A 278 40.49 36.77 17.19
CA TYR A 278 39.49 37.17 18.18
C TYR A 278 39.88 38.44 18.93
N GLY A 279 41.18 38.69 19.15
CA GLY A 279 41.68 39.89 19.83
C GLY A 279 41.69 41.15 18.96
N ILE A 280 41.49 41.04 17.64
CA ILE A 280 41.59 42.16 16.70
C ILE A 280 40.61 43.31 17.00
N PRO A 281 39.33 43.08 17.32
CA PRO A 281 38.40 44.18 17.63
C PRO A 281 38.88 45.10 18.77
N TYR A 282 39.41 44.52 19.85
CA TYR A 282 40.02 45.27 20.95
C TYR A 282 41.23 46.07 20.49
N LEU A 283 42.14 45.45 19.72
CA LEU A 283 43.35 46.11 19.22
C LEU A 283 43.02 47.27 18.27
N LEU A 284 42.03 47.12 17.38
CA LEU A 284 41.57 48.18 16.49
C LEU A 284 41.00 49.36 17.29
N LYS A 285 40.13 49.08 18.27
CA LYS A 285 39.48 50.12 19.07
C LYS A 285 40.46 50.85 19.99
N SER A 286 41.42 50.12 20.56
CA SER A 286 42.54 50.68 21.34
C SER A 286 43.67 51.27 20.50
N LYS A 287 43.49 51.37 19.17
CA LYS A 287 44.43 51.99 18.21
C LYS A 287 45.81 51.31 18.12
N GLN A 288 45.90 50.03 18.48
CA GLN A 288 47.12 49.22 18.39
C GLN A 288 47.28 48.62 16.98
N TYR A 289 47.29 49.47 15.96
CA TYR A 289 47.17 49.05 14.56
C TYR A 289 48.30 48.13 14.07
N ARG A 290 49.54 48.34 14.51
CA ARG A 290 50.67 47.47 14.13
C ARG A 290 50.45 46.02 14.58
N LYS A 291 50.00 45.83 15.83
CA LYS A 291 49.66 44.50 16.36
C LYS A 291 48.54 43.85 15.55
N VAL A 292 47.57 44.61 15.04
CA VAL A 292 46.51 44.06 14.18
C VAL A 292 47.12 43.49 12.90
N VAL A 293 48.01 44.24 12.24
CA VAL A 293 48.69 43.78 11.03
C VAL A 293 49.47 42.48 11.31
N ASP A 294 50.23 42.43 12.40
CA ASP A 294 51.01 41.24 12.79
C ASP A 294 50.10 40.01 12.98
N ARG A 295 48.99 40.18 13.72
CA ARG A 295 48.02 39.10 13.98
C ARG A 295 47.31 38.62 12.72
N CYS A 296 47.15 39.47 11.71
CA CYS A 296 46.58 39.07 10.43
C CYS A 296 47.55 38.23 9.58
N GLN A 297 48.88 38.38 9.74
CA GLN A 297 49.85 37.71 8.88
C GLN A 297 49.83 36.18 9.02
N ASP A 298 49.72 35.67 10.25
CA ASP A 298 49.75 34.22 10.50
C ASP A 298 48.55 33.52 9.85
N PHE A 299 47.35 34.11 9.98
CA PHE A 299 46.15 33.62 9.30
C PHE A 299 46.31 33.67 7.77
N LYS A 300 46.89 34.76 7.24
CA LYS A 300 47.09 34.87 5.79
C LYS A 300 48.03 33.82 5.25
N LYS A 301 49.14 33.54 5.95
CA LYS A 301 50.09 32.50 5.59
C LYS A 301 49.44 31.12 5.60
N LEU A 302 48.62 30.82 6.60
CA LEU A 302 47.88 29.56 6.69
C LEU A 302 46.98 29.36 5.46
N MET A 303 46.17 30.35 5.12
CA MET A 303 45.25 30.28 3.96
C MET A 303 45.99 30.16 2.63
N GLN A 304 47.14 30.83 2.49
CA GLN A 304 47.99 30.69 1.30
C GLN A 304 48.60 29.29 1.18
N GLN A 305 49.08 28.70 2.29
CA GLN A 305 49.64 27.35 2.31
C GLN A 305 48.58 26.28 1.97
N GLN A 306 47.33 26.49 2.41
CA GLN A 306 46.21 25.61 2.13
C GLN A 306 45.58 25.83 0.74
N GLN A 307 46.05 26.84 -0.01
CA GLN A 307 45.42 27.29 -1.26
C GLN A 307 43.93 27.68 -1.12
N ASP A 308 43.51 28.02 0.11
CA ASP A 308 42.15 28.42 0.44
C ASP A 308 42.08 29.94 0.65
N THR A 309 42.45 30.71 -0.37
CA THR A 309 42.44 32.19 -0.32
C THR A 309 41.13 32.78 -0.85
N VAL A 310 40.29 31.96 -1.50
CA VAL A 310 39.01 32.38 -2.10
C VAL A 310 37.87 31.97 -1.16
N ASN A 311 37.80 32.64 0.00
CA ASN A 311 36.72 32.46 0.98
C ASN A 311 36.43 33.73 1.80
N LEU A 312 35.27 33.73 2.46
CA LEU A 312 34.78 34.87 3.25
C LEU A 312 35.62 35.16 4.49
N GLN A 313 36.25 34.15 5.10
CA GLN A 313 37.08 34.35 6.28
C GLN A 313 38.35 35.13 5.93
N TYR A 314 38.99 34.78 4.81
CA TYR A 314 40.14 35.49 4.29
C TYR A 314 39.81 36.96 3.97
N ILE A 315 38.68 37.21 3.29
CA ILE A 315 38.17 38.58 3.06
C ILE A 315 38.00 39.35 4.38
N SER A 316 37.41 38.73 5.40
CA SER A 316 37.21 39.35 6.72
C SER A 316 38.53 39.77 7.37
N ILE A 317 39.59 38.96 7.24
CA ILE A 317 40.93 39.30 7.75
C ILE A 317 41.54 40.45 6.95
N LEU A 318 41.44 40.45 5.63
CA LEU A 318 41.92 41.57 4.81
C LEU A 318 41.18 42.87 5.16
N GLN A 319 39.88 42.83 5.42
CA GLN A 319 39.10 44.00 5.85
C GLN A 319 39.58 44.55 7.21
N LYS A 320 39.96 43.68 8.15
CA LYS A 320 40.55 44.09 9.42
C LYS A 320 41.93 44.74 9.22
N GLU A 321 42.73 44.18 8.32
CA GLU A 321 44.04 44.73 7.93
C GLU A 321 43.89 46.11 7.26
N VAL A 322 42.89 46.29 6.38
CA VAL A 322 42.53 47.60 5.81
C VAL A 322 42.22 48.62 6.90
N LYS A 323 41.43 48.26 7.93
CA LYS A 323 41.15 49.16 9.07
C LYS A 323 42.42 49.55 9.83
N ALA A 324 43.36 48.61 9.99
CA ALA A 324 44.64 48.88 10.63
C ALA A 324 45.52 49.83 9.81
N TYR A 325 45.68 49.58 8.50
CA TYR A 325 46.47 50.44 7.63
C TYR A 325 45.86 51.83 7.43
N LEU A 326 44.54 51.95 7.41
CA LEU A 326 43.85 53.24 7.49
C LEU A 326 44.24 54.02 8.76
N GLY A 327 44.27 53.33 9.91
CA GLY A 327 44.73 53.92 11.17
C GLY A 327 46.20 54.33 11.16
N LEU A 328 47.04 53.59 10.43
CA LEU A 328 48.46 53.90 10.21
C LEU A 328 48.70 54.96 9.11
N LYS A 329 47.64 55.39 8.40
CA LYS A 329 47.69 56.29 7.24
C LYS A 329 48.53 55.77 6.06
N ASP A 330 48.64 54.44 5.94
CA ASP A 330 49.29 53.79 4.79
C ASP A 330 48.25 53.53 3.70
N PHE A 331 48.01 54.56 2.88
CA PHE A 331 46.96 54.51 1.86
C PHE A 331 47.33 53.62 0.66
N GLU A 332 48.62 53.39 0.42
CA GLU A 332 49.10 52.49 -0.64
C GLU A 332 48.72 51.04 -0.32
N LYS A 333 49.02 50.58 0.90
CA LYS A 333 48.59 49.25 1.35
C LYS A 333 47.07 49.10 1.39
N VAL A 334 46.35 50.16 1.79
CA VAL A 334 44.88 50.16 1.76
C VAL A 334 44.35 49.95 0.34
N ALA A 335 44.89 50.65 -0.66
CA ALA A 335 44.48 50.50 -2.05
C ALA A 335 44.71 49.07 -2.55
N ALA A 336 45.92 48.53 -2.36
CA ALA A 336 46.29 47.19 -2.78
C ALA A 336 45.42 46.08 -2.12
N LEU A 337 45.15 46.22 -0.81
CA LEU A 337 44.29 45.27 -0.10
C LEU A 337 42.84 45.35 -0.55
N ARG A 338 42.32 46.56 -0.83
CA ARG A 338 40.95 46.72 -1.35
C ARG A 338 40.79 46.12 -2.74
N GLU A 339 41.77 46.32 -3.63
CA GLU A 339 41.79 45.69 -4.95
C GLU A 339 41.80 44.15 -4.84
N SER A 340 42.62 43.62 -3.93
CA SER A 340 42.64 42.17 -3.63
C SER A 340 41.28 41.69 -3.11
N ILE A 341 40.64 42.42 -2.19
CA ILE A 341 39.31 42.08 -1.68
C ILE A 341 38.28 42.05 -2.80
N ILE A 342 38.28 43.01 -3.72
CA ILE A 342 37.34 43.06 -4.85
C ILE A 342 37.53 41.81 -5.74
N SER A 343 38.77 41.52 -6.15
CA SER A 343 39.08 40.35 -6.98
C SER A 343 38.67 39.02 -6.33
N ILE A 344 38.92 38.86 -5.03
CA ILE A 344 38.53 37.67 -4.28
C ILE A 344 37.00 37.61 -4.13
N THR A 345 36.33 38.74 -3.89
CA THR A 345 34.88 38.82 -3.79
C THR A 345 34.20 38.42 -5.09
N ASP A 346 34.70 38.89 -6.24
CA ASP A 346 34.20 38.50 -7.56
C ASP A 346 34.38 36.99 -7.80
N SER A 347 35.53 36.44 -7.39
CA SER A 347 35.81 35.01 -7.47
C SER A 347 34.88 34.17 -6.58
N VAL A 348 34.66 34.59 -5.33
CA VAL A 348 33.71 33.95 -4.40
C VAL A 348 32.30 33.99 -4.96
N ASN A 349 31.83 35.15 -5.43
CA ASN A 349 30.51 35.30 -6.03
C ASN A 349 30.33 34.44 -7.29
N SER A 350 31.38 34.30 -8.10
CA SER A 350 31.37 33.41 -9.27
C SER A 350 31.24 31.95 -8.86
N LYS A 351 32.00 31.53 -7.83
CA LYS A 351 31.93 30.17 -7.27
C LYS A 351 30.55 29.88 -6.65
N ASP A 352 29.96 30.84 -5.94
CA ASP A 352 28.62 30.70 -5.35
C ASP A 352 27.54 30.57 -6.43
N LYS A 353 27.65 31.31 -7.54
CA LYS A 353 26.76 31.14 -8.70
C LYS A 353 26.88 29.75 -9.32
N GLN A 354 28.11 29.24 -9.47
CA GLN A 354 28.35 27.88 -9.97
C GLN A 354 27.77 26.82 -9.03
N ASN A 355 28.01 26.95 -7.72
CA ASN A 355 27.46 26.07 -6.70
C ASN A 355 25.92 26.09 -6.71
N ALA A 356 25.31 27.27 -6.82
CA ALA A 356 23.85 27.39 -6.92
C ALA A 356 23.29 26.71 -8.18
N ALA A 357 24.00 26.78 -9.31
CA ALA A 357 23.63 26.08 -10.53
C ALA A 357 23.77 24.55 -10.37
N LEU A 358 24.83 24.07 -9.73
CA LEU A 358 25.02 22.65 -9.41
C LEU A 358 23.94 22.14 -8.45
N GLU A 359 23.58 22.92 -7.43
CA GLU A 359 22.48 22.57 -6.52
C GLU A 359 21.16 22.46 -7.27
N LEU A 360 20.86 23.40 -8.17
CA LEU A 360 19.64 23.35 -8.98
C LEU A 360 19.64 22.13 -9.90
N ASP A 361 20.72 21.88 -10.64
CA ASP A 361 20.87 20.71 -11.52
C ASP A 361 20.69 19.39 -10.74
N ALA A 362 21.32 19.28 -9.57
CA ALA A 362 21.18 18.12 -8.70
C ALA A 362 19.73 17.93 -8.20
N ILE A 363 19.05 19.02 -7.82
CA ILE A 363 17.64 18.98 -7.43
C ILE A 363 16.77 18.54 -8.61
N TYR A 364 16.93 19.16 -9.79
CA TYR A 364 16.16 18.83 -10.99
C TYR A 364 16.33 17.37 -11.40
N LYS A 365 17.57 16.87 -11.45
CA LYS A 365 17.87 15.46 -11.75
C LYS A 365 17.22 14.54 -10.73
N ALA A 366 17.31 14.85 -9.44
CA ALA A 366 16.69 14.05 -8.39
C ALA A 366 15.16 14.03 -8.51
N THR A 367 14.53 15.17 -8.82
CA THR A 367 13.07 15.25 -9.03
C THR A 367 12.62 14.49 -10.27
N GLU A 368 13.34 14.60 -11.38
CA GLU A 368 13.03 13.87 -12.62
C GLU A 368 13.13 12.35 -12.41
N GLN A 369 14.17 11.89 -11.71
CA GLN A 369 14.30 10.47 -11.33
C GLN A 369 13.15 10.00 -10.43
N GLU A 370 12.73 10.82 -9.45
CA GLU A 370 11.60 10.50 -8.59
C GLU A 370 10.27 10.43 -9.35
N GLU A 371 10.03 11.35 -10.28
CA GLU A 371 8.86 11.33 -11.16
C GLU A 371 8.87 10.08 -12.07
N TYR A 372 10.03 9.73 -12.62
CA TYR A 372 10.19 8.51 -13.42
C TYR A 372 9.90 7.24 -12.60
N ILE A 373 10.44 7.15 -11.37
CA ILE A 373 10.17 6.02 -10.47
C ILE A 373 8.68 5.99 -10.08
N ALA A 374 8.05 7.15 -9.83
CA ALA A 374 6.63 7.24 -9.53
C ALA A 374 5.77 6.74 -10.71
N GLU A 375 6.10 7.14 -11.93
CA GLU A 375 5.43 6.65 -13.14
C GLU A 375 5.60 5.15 -13.31
N GLN A 376 6.82 4.62 -13.18
CA GLN A 376 7.07 3.17 -13.26
C GLN A 376 6.31 2.39 -12.17
N THR A 377 6.30 2.87 -10.93
CA THR A 377 5.59 2.20 -9.83
C THR A 377 4.07 2.26 -10.00
N PHE A 378 3.54 3.34 -10.58
CA PHE A 378 2.15 3.45 -10.98
C PHE A 378 1.81 2.43 -12.09
N GLN A 379 2.60 2.36 -13.16
CA GLN A 379 2.44 1.38 -14.23
C GLN A 379 2.49 -0.06 -13.70
N LEU A 380 3.44 -0.37 -12.81
CA LEU A 380 3.54 -1.67 -12.14
C LEU A 380 2.29 -1.99 -11.31
N ARG A 381 1.76 -1.00 -10.58
CA ARG A 381 0.54 -1.16 -9.77
C ARG A 381 -0.67 -1.43 -10.66
N VAL A 382 -0.85 -0.65 -11.74
CA VAL A 382 -1.93 -0.87 -12.72
C VAL A 382 -1.83 -2.26 -13.32
N ARG A 383 -0.63 -2.66 -13.79
CA ARG A 383 -0.39 -4.00 -14.34
C ARG A 383 -0.74 -5.11 -13.36
N ASN A 384 -0.33 -4.99 -12.09
CA ASN A 384 -0.61 -5.99 -11.07
C ASN A 384 -2.11 -6.09 -10.75
N ILE A 385 -2.83 -4.96 -10.72
CA ILE A 385 -4.29 -4.94 -10.54
C ILE A 385 -4.98 -5.61 -11.74
N SER A 386 -4.54 -5.31 -12.97
CA SER A 386 -5.07 -5.94 -14.18
C SER A 386 -4.84 -7.46 -14.20
N LEU A 387 -3.65 -7.92 -13.79
CA LEU A 387 -3.34 -9.35 -13.67
C LEU A 387 -4.21 -10.04 -12.61
N ALA A 388 -4.43 -9.40 -11.46
CA ALA A 388 -5.34 -9.92 -10.44
C ALA A 388 -6.77 -10.06 -10.97
N PHE A 389 -7.25 -9.06 -11.71
CA PHE A 389 -8.57 -9.09 -12.33
C PHE A 389 -8.71 -10.20 -13.39
N LEU A 390 -7.70 -10.38 -14.25
CA LEU A 390 -7.66 -11.52 -15.18
C LEU A 390 -7.66 -12.86 -14.45
N GLY A 391 -6.93 -12.97 -13.33
CA GLY A 391 -6.94 -14.16 -12.47
C GLY A 391 -8.33 -14.46 -11.92
N CYS A 392 -9.06 -13.45 -11.46
CA CYS A 392 -10.44 -13.60 -11.00
C CYS A 392 -11.38 -14.06 -12.12
N ILE A 393 -11.26 -13.48 -13.33
CA ILE A 393 -12.07 -13.88 -14.48
C ILE A 393 -11.80 -15.34 -14.86
N THR A 394 -10.54 -15.74 -14.98
CA THR A 394 -10.17 -17.12 -15.33
C THR A 394 -10.63 -18.13 -14.29
N PHE A 395 -10.58 -17.77 -13.00
CA PHE A 395 -11.14 -18.59 -11.93
C PHE A 395 -12.67 -18.75 -12.08
N LEU A 396 -13.40 -17.66 -12.34
CA LEU A 396 -14.85 -17.67 -12.53
C LEU A 396 -15.27 -18.49 -13.76
N THR A 397 -14.53 -18.41 -14.86
CA THR A 397 -14.83 -19.20 -16.07
C THR A 397 -14.57 -20.68 -15.83
N LEU A 398 -13.47 -21.05 -15.18
CA LEU A 398 -13.20 -22.44 -14.79
C LEU A 398 -14.27 -22.97 -13.83
N PHE A 399 -14.73 -22.16 -12.89
CA PHE A 399 -15.82 -22.53 -11.96
C PHE A 399 -17.15 -22.78 -12.69
N MET A 400 -17.51 -21.91 -13.65
CA MET A 400 -18.68 -22.09 -14.51
C MET A 400 -18.58 -23.38 -15.33
N LEU A 401 -17.45 -23.62 -15.98
CA LEU A 401 -17.21 -24.84 -16.76
C LEU A 401 -17.31 -26.10 -15.90
N TRP A 402 -16.70 -26.08 -14.71
CA TRP A 402 -16.81 -27.17 -13.74
C TRP A 402 -18.27 -27.43 -13.33
N ARG A 403 -19.04 -26.37 -13.08
CA ARG A 403 -20.47 -26.47 -12.72
C ARG A 403 -21.29 -27.08 -13.85
N ILE A 404 -21.07 -26.65 -15.09
CA ILE A 404 -21.75 -27.19 -16.28
C ILE A 404 -21.40 -28.67 -16.45
N TRP A 405 -20.12 -29.02 -16.37
CA TRP A 405 -19.65 -30.39 -16.48
C TRP A 405 -20.27 -31.30 -15.41
N ARG A 406 -20.28 -30.84 -14.13
CA ARG A 406 -20.91 -31.55 -13.02
C ARG A 406 -22.41 -31.77 -13.25
N HIS A 407 -23.14 -30.74 -13.67
CA HIS A 407 -24.58 -30.84 -13.95
C HIS A 407 -24.86 -31.85 -15.08
N SER A 408 -24.09 -31.80 -16.17
CA SER A 408 -24.25 -32.71 -17.31
C SER A 408 -24.00 -34.18 -16.94
N THR A 409 -23.05 -34.42 -16.02
CA THR A 409 -22.72 -35.76 -15.54
C THR A 409 -23.82 -36.32 -14.66
N ILE A 410 -24.37 -35.50 -13.75
CA ILE A 410 -25.50 -35.90 -12.89
C ILE A 410 -26.75 -36.18 -13.73
N ALA A 411 -27.04 -35.35 -14.74
CA ALA A 411 -28.19 -35.54 -15.63
C ALA A 411 -28.09 -36.87 -16.40
N LYS A 412 -26.92 -37.19 -16.98
CA LYS A 412 -26.69 -38.48 -17.67
C LYS A 412 -26.91 -39.67 -16.74
N TYR A 413 -26.42 -39.59 -15.49
CA TYR A 413 -26.59 -40.66 -14.51
C TYR A 413 -28.07 -40.90 -14.14
N LYS A 414 -28.84 -39.84 -13.88
CA LYS A 414 -30.28 -39.93 -13.60
C LYS A 414 -31.06 -40.51 -14.78
N ASN A 415 -30.77 -40.08 -16.00
CA ASN A 415 -31.45 -40.56 -17.21
C ASN A 415 -31.18 -42.06 -17.45
N LYS A 416 -29.95 -42.54 -17.20
CA LYS A 416 -29.61 -43.96 -17.30
C LYS A 416 -30.40 -44.82 -16.32
N MET A 417 -30.60 -44.36 -15.09
CA MET A 417 -31.36 -45.08 -14.07
C MET A 417 -32.85 -45.16 -14.41
N LEU A 418 -33.48 -44.06 -14.80
CA LEU A 418 -34.88 -44.04 -15.22
C LEU A 418 -35.13 -44.98 -16.42
N ALA A 419 -34.21 -45.04 -17.37
CA ALA A 419 -34.36 -45.90 -18.56
C ALA A 419 -34.35 -47.38 -18.19
N LYS A 420 -33.50 -47.78 -17.23
CA LYS A 420 -33.53 -49.14 -16.67
C LYS A 420 -34.89 -49.46 -16.03
N PHE A 421 -35.43 -48.57 -15.21
CA PHE A 421 -36.75 -48.78 -14.58
C PHE A 421 -37.89 -48.91 -15.60
N ILE A 422 -37.90 -48.09 -16.65
CA ILE A 422 -38.91 -48.20 -17.72
C ILE A 422 -38.80 -49.54 -18.44
N ASN A 423 -37.59 -49.99 -18.74
CA ASN A 423 -37.38 -51.28 -19.41
C ASN A 423 -37.87 -52.45 -18.56
N GLU A 424 -37.58 -52.42 -17.26
CA GLU A 424 -38.00 -53.46 -16.32
C GLU A 424 -39.53 -53.49 -16.13
N LYS A 425 -40.19 -52.33 -16.14
CA LYS A 425 -41.66 -52.25 -16.10
C LYS A 425 -42.32 -52.76 -17.37
N LEU A 426 -41.70 -52.56 -18.53
CA LEU A 426 -42.20 -53.08 -19.81
C LEU A 426 -42.00 -54.59 -19.94
N ALA A 427 -40.85 -55.12 -19.52
CA ALA A 427 -40.60 -56.56 -19.50
C ALA A 427 -41.66 -57.29 -18.65
N ARG A 428 -41.94 -56.79 -17.43
CA ARG A 428 -43.03 -57.32 -16.58
C ARG A 428 -44.42 -57.25 -17.21
N LYS A 429 -44.67 -56.30 -18.12
CA LYS A 429 -45.95 -56.20 -18.86
C LYS A 429 -46.00 -57.19 -20.02
N GLU A 430 -44.89 -57.41 -20.71
CA GLU A 430 -44.76 -58.42 -21.77
C GLU A 430 -44.91 -59.83 -21.19
N ASP A 431 -44.26 -60.13 -20.06
CA ASP A 431 -44.39 -61.42 -19.36
C ASP A 431 -45.82 -61.65 -18.83
N ALA A 432 -46.52 -60.60 -18.39
CA ALA A 432 -47.91 -60.68 -17.92
C ALA A 432 -48.93 -60.87 -19.06
N ASP A 433 -48.67 -60.30 -20.26
CA ASP A 433 -49.49 -60.51 -21.45
C ASP A 433 -49.25 -61.91 -22.08
N GLU A 434 -48.07 -62.50 -21.89
CA GLU A 434 -47.71 -63.85 -22.37
C GLU A 434 -48.26 -64.97 -21.46
N LEU A 435 -48.49 -64.69 -20.17
CA LEU A 435 -49.07 -65.63 -19.18
C LEU A 435 -50.62 -65.73 -19.20
N LEU A 436 -51.33 -64.92 -20.01
CA LEU A 436 -52.81 -64.95 -20.12
C LEU A 436 -53.34 -65.88 -21.22
N ILE A 437 -52.48 -66.72 -21.80
CA ILE A 437 -52.84 -67.77 -22.77
C ILE A 437 -52.40 -69.12 -22.21
N GLU A 438 -52.99 -69.57 -21.10
CA GLU A 438 -53.19 -71.00 -20.78
C GLU A 438 -54.00 -71.15 -19.47
N GLU A 439 -55.16 -71.80 -19.60
CA GLU A 439 -56.06 -72.42 -18.60
C GLU A 439 -56.84 -71.60 -17.56
N GLU A 440 -58.18 -71.73 -17.64
CA GLU A 440 -59.18 -71.43 -16.59
C GLU A 440 -59.20 -72.56 -15.54
N THR A 441 -59.30 -72.22 -14.24
CA THR A 441 -60.36 -72.68 -13.30
C THR A 441 -60.13 -72.25 -11.84
N GLU A 442 -61.24 -71.86 -11.21
CA GLU A 442 -61.59 -71.82 -9.76
C GLU A 442 -61.12 -70.67 -8.82
N ASP A 443 -62.15 -70.11 -8.15
CA ASP A 443 -62.26 -69.07 -7.10
C ASP A 443 -61.55 -69.43 -5.75
N PRO A 444 -61.65 -68.63 -4.67
CA PRO A 444 -61.43 -67.18 -4.48
C PRO A 444 -60.58 -66.92 -3.19
N VAL A 445 -59.76 -65.85 -3.07
CA VAL A 445 -59.38 -65.31 -1.74
C VAL A 445 -59.14 -63.78 -1.75
N VAL A 446 -59.70 -63.17 -0.71
CA VAL A 446 -59.95 -61.78 -0.33
C VAL A 446 -58.74 -61.10 0.35
N VAL A 447 -58.37 -59.88 -0.11
CA VAL A 447 -58.00 -58.62 0.64
C VAL A 447 -56.67 -58.57 1.45
N PRO A 448 -56.05 -57.38 1.70
CA PRO A 448 -55.86 -56.15 0.91
C PRO A 448 -54.36 -55.76 0.81
N LEU A 449 -53.99 -54.71 0.06
CA LEU A 449 -52.98 -53.79 0.60
C LEU A 449 -53.13 -52.38 0.01
N ASP A 450 -53.30 -51.45 0.94
CA ASP A 450 -53.37 -50.01 0.78
C ASP A 450 -52.22 -49.44 -0.07
N LEU A 451 -52.52 -48.37 -0.80
CA LEU A 451 -51.82 -47.08 -0.70
C LEU A 451 -52.40 -46.10 -1.72
N GLU A 452 -52.97 -45.02 -1.20
CA GLU A 452 -53.45 -43.83 -1.89
C GLU A 452 -52.37 -43.21 -2.80
N PRO A 453 -52.80 -42.39 -3.77
CA PRO A 453 -52.47 -40.98 -3.59
C PRO A 453 -53.64 -40.02 -3.88
N ASP A 454 -53.91 -39.18 -2.88
CA ASP A 454 -54.10 -37.72 -2.97
C ASP A 454 -53.51 -37.09 -4.23
N GLU A 455 -53.99 -36.00 -4.82
CA GLU A 455 -55.20 -35.18 -4.72
C GLU A 455 -55.07 -34.18 -5.90
N GLU A 456 -56.16 -33.49 -6.22
CA GLU A 456 -56.24 -32.27 -7.06
C GLU A 456 -56.05 -32.42 -8.58
N SER A 457 -56.88 -31.85 -9.45
CA SER A 457 -58.08 -31.02 -9.27
C SER A 457 -58.84 -31.01 -10.61
N SER A 458 -60.15 -31.19 -10.57
CA SER A 458 -61.04 -31.03 -11.72
C SER A 458 -62.07 -29.95 -11.42
N GLU A 459 -62.06 -28.89 -12.22
CA GLU A 459 -63.17 -27.94 -12.32
C GLU A 459 -64.39 -28.59 -12.97
N LYS A 460 -65.55 -28.16 -12.46
CA LYS A 460 -66.88 -28.72 -12.62
C LYS A 460 -67.59 -28.32 -13.92
N ASN A 461 -68.70 -29.05 -14.11
CA ASN A 461 -70.02 -28.64 -14.62
C ASN A 461 -70.37 -29.29 -15.96
N ASP A 462 -71.60 -29.72 -16.22
CA ASP A 462 -72.81 -30.05 -15.45
C ASP A 462 -73.82 -30.50 -16.53
N LEU A 463 -74.76 -31.40 -16.19
CA LEU A 463 -76.08 -31.68 -16.81
C LEU A 463 -76.50 -33.16 -16.64
N SER A 464 -76.88 -33.47 -15.39
CA SER A 464 -78.20 -33.92 -14.90
C SER A 464 -79.10 -34.93 -15.67
N LEU A 465 -79.51 -35.97 -14.91
CA LEU A 465 -80.85 -36.62 -14.76
C LEU A 465 -81.32 -37.53 -15.94
N ASP A 466 -81.89 -38.73 -15.78
CA ASP A 466 -82.44 -39.45 -14.63
C ASP A 466 -82.58 -40.97 -14.90
N GLU A 467 -82.53 -41.72 -13.80
CA GLU A 467 -83.23 -42.97 -13.42
C GLU A 467 -82.99 -44.39 -14.02
N VAL A 468 -82.95 -45.31 -13.04
CA VAL A 468 -83.18 -46.76 -12.98
C VAL A 468 -81.96 -47.71 -13.10
N SER A 469 -81.50 -48.07 -11.91
CA SER A 469 -80.65 -49.21 -11.56
C SER A 469 -81.45 -50.51 -11.57
N GLU A 470 -80.92 -51.54 -12.24
CA GLU A 470 -81.00 -52.97 -11.81
C GLU A 470 -80.11 -53.94 -12.64
N ASN A 471 -79.25 -53.46 -13.58
CA ASN A 471 -78.44 -54.33 -14.49
C ASN A 471 -76.91 -54.16 -14.38
N HIS A 472 -76.39 -53.53 -13.33
CA HIS A 472 -75.02 -52.97 -13.38
C HIS A 472 -73.89 -54.03 -13.33
N ASP A 473 -74.05 -55.12 -12.58
CA ASP A 473 -72.99 -56.13 -12.43
C ASP A 473 -72.91 -57.10 -13.63
N GLU A 474 -74.05 -57.40 -14.27
CA GLU A 474 -74.08 -58.23 -15.49
C GLU A 474 -73.57 -57.43 -16.70
N GLU A 475 -73.91 -56.15 -16.82
CA GLU A 475 -73.42 -55.28 -17.89
C GLU A 475 -71.91 -55.02 -17.76
N GLU A 476 -71.37 -54.91 -16.54
CA GLU A 476 -69.93 -54.72 -16.32
C GLU A 476 -69.12 -55.97 -16.68
N ALA A 477 -69.61 -57.16 -16.35
CA ALA A 477 -69.00 -58.43 -16.77
C ALA A 477 -69.07 -58.63 -18.31
N GLU A 478 -70.18 -58.25 -18.94
CA GLU A 478 -70.34 -58.26 -20.40
C GLU A 478 -69.39 -57.25 -21.06
N ASN A 479 -69.31 -56.03 -20.55
CA ASN A 479 -68.40 -54.98 -21.02
C ASN A 479 -66.93 -55.43 -20.93
N LYS A 480 -66.56 -56.17 -19.89
CA LYS A 480 -65.19 -56.71 -19.74
C LYS A 480 -64.87 -57.76 -20.81
N LYS A 481 -65.82 -58.61 -21.16
CA LYS A 481 -65.67 -59.60 -22.23
C LYS A 481 -65.57 -58.91 -23.61
N ILE A 482 -66.45 -57.95 -23.87
CA ILE A 482 -66.44 -57.16 -25.10
C ILE A 482 -65.13 -56.36 -25.23
N PHE A 483 -64.66 -55.75 -24.13
CA PHE A 483 -63.38 -55.05 -24.12
C PHE A 483 -62.21 -55.99 -24.37
N LYS A 484 -62.21 -57.20 -23.81
CA LYS A 484 -61.14 -58.19 -24.04
C LYS A 484 -61.06 -58.56 -25.53
N ASP A 485 -62.20 -58.78 -26.18
CA ASP A 485 -62.25 -59.07 -27.61
C ASP A 485 -61.83 -57.87 -28.46
N LEU A 486 -62.32 -56.66 -28.13
CA LEU A 486 -61.89 -55.41 -28.79
C LEU A 486 -60.38 -55.21 -28.65
N ASN A 487 -59.85 -55.32 -27.44
CA ASN A 487 -58.44 -55.11 -27.15
C ASN A 487 -57.58 -56.12 -27.90
N ARG A 488 -58.03 -57.39 -27.99
CA ARG A 488 -57.37 -58.39 -28.82
C ARG A 488 -57.31 -57.98 -30.29
N ILE A 489 -58.42 -57.57 -30.89
CA ILE A 489 -58.47 -57.11 -32.29
C ILE A 489 -57.58 -55.89 -32.50
N VAL A 490 -57.72 -54.87 -31.66
CA VAL A 490 -56.96 -53.62 -31.74
C VAL A 490 -55.46 -53.84 -31.62
N VAL A 491 -55.03 -54.73 -30.71
CA VAL A 491 -53.61 -55.04 -30.49
C VAL A 491 -53.07 -55.96 -31.58
N GLN A 492 -53.80 -57.01 -31.97
CA GLN A 492 -53.39 -57.99 -32.97
C GLN A 492 -53.28 -57.37 -34.36
N ASP A 493 -54.30 -56.61 -34.76
CA ASP A 493 -54.35 -55.95 -36.07
C ASP A 493 -53.64 -54.58 -36.06
N GLN A 494 -53.04 -54.21 -34.93
CA GLN A 494 -52.30 -52.95 -34.72
C GLN A 494 -53.07 -51.69 -35.14
N LEU A 495 -54.40 -51.69 -34.99
CA LEU A 495 -55.27 -50.60 -35.42
C LEU A 495 -54.89 -49.26 -34.79
N TYR A 496 -54.33 -49.30 -33.58
CA TYR A 496 -53.84 -48.13 -32.85
C TYR A 496 -52.69 -47.38 -33.57
N LEU A 497 -52.02 -47.97 -34.55
CA LEU A 497 -50.97 -47.31 -35.34
C LEU A 497 -51.54 -46.38 -36.41
N SER A 498 -52.83 -46.50 -36.76
CA SER A 498 -53.48 -45.56 -37.69
C SER A 498 -53.71 -44.21 -37.00
N PRO A 499 -53.16 -43.09 -37.51
CA PRO A 499 -53.39 -41.77 -36.93
C PRO A 499 -54.85 -41.30 -37.03
N GLU A 500 -55.60 -41.85 -37.97
CA GLU A 500 -57.00 -41.53 -38.27
C GLU A 500 -58.00 -42.37 -37.46
N LEU A 501 -57.53 -43.32 -36.65
CA LEU A 501 -58.41 -44.18 -35.85
C LEU A 501 -59.34 -43.35 -34.96
N SER A 502 -60.63 -43.45 -35.22
CA SER A 502 -61.68 -42.76 -34.48
C SER A 502 -62.36 -43.69 -33.48
N ARG A 503 -63.11 -43.10 -32.54
CA ARG A 503 -63.91 -43.85 -31.59
C ARG A 503 -65.01 -44.64 -32.32
N GLU A 504 -65.58 -44.03 -33.34
CA GLU A 504 -66.67 -44.57 -34.14
C GLU A 504 -66.22 -45.86 -34.85
N ASP A 505 -64.97 -45.92 -35.34
CA ASP A 505 -64.41 -47.12 -35.98
C ASP A 505 -64.37 -48.31 -35.03
N LEU A 506 -63.90 -48.11 -33.79
CA LEU A 506 -63.83 -49.18 -32.80
C LEU A 506 -65.20 -49.55 -32.23
N ALA A 507 -66.11 -48.58 -32.08
CA ALA A 507 -67.47 -48.83 -31.60
C ALA A 507 -68.25 -49.71 -32.59
N GLN A 508 -68.02 -49.55 -33.90
CA GLN A 508 -68.61 -50.40 -34.93
C GLN A 508 -68.13 -51.85 -34.87
N ILE A 509 -66.85 -52.09 -34.56
CA ILE A 509 -66.27 -53.44 -34.45
C ILE A 509 -66.97 -54.27 -33.38
N VAL A 510 -67.34 -53.64 -32.25
CA VAL A 510 -68.06 -54.29 -31.15
C VAL A 510 -69.57 -54.05 -31.17
N HIS A 511 -70.09 -53.43 -32.23
CA HIS A 511 -71.51 -53.12 -32.40
C HIS A 511 -72.14 -52.35 -31.22
N LEU A 512 -71.38 -51.42 -30.61
CA LEU A 512 -71.85 -50.57 -29.52
C LEU A 512 -72.15 -49.15 -29.99
N ASN A 513 -73.09 -48.49 -29.32
CA ASN A 513 -73.28 -47.05 -29.48
C ASN A 513 -72.15 -46.27 -28.78
N ASN A 514 -71.93 -45.02 -29.18
CA ASN A 514 -70.84 -44.19 -28.68
C ASN A 514 -70.84 -43.97 -27.16
N ALA A 515 -72.01 -43.93 -26.52
CA ALA A 515 -72.14 -43.73 -25.07
C ALA A 515 -71.71 -44.99 -24.30
N ARG A 516 -72.22 -46.17 -24.71
CA ARG A 516 -71.87 -47.48 -24.13
C ARG A 516 -70.40 -47.82 -24.38
N PHE A 517 -69.87 -47.49 -25.57
CA PHE A 517 -68.45 -47.65 -25.88
C PHE A 517 -67.54 -46.80 -24.98
N ALA A 518 -67.85 -45.51 -24.83
CA ALA A 518 -67.04 -44.61 -24.00
C ALA A 518 -67.04 -45.05 -22.53
N ARG A 519 -68.19 -45.53 -22.04
CA ARG A 519 -68.36 -46.12 -20.71
C ARG A 519 -67.51 -47.38 -20.54
N MET A 520 -67.66 -48.34 -21.45
CA MET A 520 -66.92 -49.61 -21.44
C MET A 520 -65.40 -49.40 -21.49
N ILE A 521 -64.89 -48.47 -22.32
CA ILE A 521 -63.45 -48.13 -22.35
C ILE A 521 -63.00 -47.52 -21.02
N LYS A 522 -63.79 -46.62 -20.42
CA LYS A 522 -63.44 -45.98 -19.15
C LYS A 522 -63.41 -46.97 -18.00
N GLU A 523 -64.38 -47.87 -17.93
CA GLU A 523 -64.47 -48.93 -16.92
C GLU A 523 -63.27 -49.87 -17.01
N ASN A 524 -62.88 -50.29 -18.22
CA ASN A 524 -61.83 -51.31 -18.39
C ASN A 524 -60.40 -50.75 -18.44
N THR A 525 -60.21 -49.50 -18.83
CA THR A 525 -58.87 -48.89 -18.97
C THR A 525 -58.58 -47.82 -17.94
N GLY A 526 -59.60 -47.32 -17.23
CA GLY A 526 -59.52 -46.14 -16.38
C GLY A 526 -59.37 -44.83 -17.15
N THR A 527 -59.42 -44.84 -18.48
CA THR A 527 -59.21 -43.66 -19.33
C THR A 527 -60.25 -43.56 -20.45
N ASN A 528 -60.30 -42.44 -21.18
CA ASN A 528 -61.13 -42.35 -22.38
C ASN A 528 -60.46 -43.03 -23.59
N PHE A 529 -61.17 -43.14 -24.72
CA PHE A 529 -60.65 -43.71 -25.98
C PHE A 529 -59.25 -43.20 -26.36
N ASN A 530 -59.04 -41.88 -26.32
CA ASN A 530 -57.75 -41.28 -26.64
C ASN A 530 -56.66 -41.71 -25.65
N GLY A 531 -56.98 -41.84 -24.36
CA GLY A 531 -56.05 -42.34 -23.36
C GLY A 531 -55.62 -43.78 -23.62
N TYR A 532 -56.59 -44.66 -23.92
CA TYR A 532 -56.35 -46.06 -24.27
C TYR A 532 -55.46 -46.22 -25.50
N VAL A 533 -55.82 -45.58 -26.62
CA VAL A 533 -55.04 -45.64 -27.87
C VAL A 533 -53.64 -45.05 -27.68
N ASN A 534 -53.52 -43.90 -27.01
CA ASN A 534 -52.21 -43.29 -26.77
C ASN A 534 -51.32 -44.14 -25.86
N GLU A 535 -51.88 -44.89 -24.91
CA GLU A 535 -51.09 -45.83 -24.11
C GLU A 535 -50.47 -46.94 -24.97
N LEU A 536 -51.24 -47.52 -25.88
CA LEU A 536 -50.74 -48.52 -26.83
C LEU A 536 -49.67 -47.93 -27.75
N ARG A 537 -49.91 -46.74 -28.32
CA ARG A 537 -48.96 -46.01 -29.16
C ARG A 537 -47.65 -45.70 -28.43
N ILE A 538 -47.70 -45.26 -27.17
CA ILE A 538 -46.48 -44.99 -26.38
C ILE A 538 -45.71 -46.28 -26.09
N ASN A 539 -46.38 -47.38 -25.72
CA ASN A 539 -45.70 -48.65 -25.48
C ASN A 539 -45.01 -49.15 -26.76
N TYR A 540 -45.68 -49.03 -27.90
CA TYR A 540 -45.10 -49.35 -29.21
C TYR A 540 -43.92 -48.43 -29.57
N ALA A 541 -44.03 -47.12 -29.34
CA ALA A 541 -42.92 -46.18 -29.53
C ALA A 541 -41.69 -46.55 -28.68
N ILE A 542 -41.89 -47.05 -27.45
CA ILE A 542 -40.78 -47.54 -26.62
C ILE A 542 -40.15 -48.80 -27.23
N LYS A 543 -40.94 -49.74 -27.77
CA LYS A 543 -40.42 -50.91 -28.48
C LYS A 543 -39.63 -50.53 -29.73
N LEU A 544 -40.13 -49.59 -30.54
CA LEU A 544 -39.44 -49.06 -31.71
C LEU A 544 -38.11 -48.40 -31.34
N LEU A 545 -38.09 -47.60 -30.27
CA LEU A 545 -36.86 -46.96 -29.76
C LEU A 545 -35.79 -47.97 -29.35
N LYS A 546 -36.18 -49.16 -28.87
CA LYS A 546 -35.25 -50.25 -28.55
C LYS A 546 -34.79 -51.01 -29.79
N ARG A 547 -35.73 -51.38 -30.66
CA ARG A 547 -35.46 -52.25 -31.82
C ARG A 547 -34.74 -51.52 -32.95
N HIS A 548 -35.00 -50.22 -33.10
CA HIS A 548 -34.47 -49.39 -34.18
C HIS A 548 -33.80 -48.13 -33.61
N PRO A 549 -32.62 -48.25 -32.96
CA PRO A 549 -31.92 -47.12 -32.38
C PRO A 549 -31.51 -46.07 -33.42
N ASN A 550 -31.47 -46.40 -34.71
CA ASN A 550 -31.11 -45.45 -35.77
C ASN A 550 -32.29 -44.57 -36.23
N TYR A 551 -33.53 -44.86 -35.84
CA TYR A 551 -34.70 -44.09 -36.28
C TYR A 551 -34.71 -42.68 -35.65
N THR A 552 -35.11 -41.68 -36.43
CA THR A 552 -35.32 -40.33 -35.89
C THR A 552 -36.56 -40.33 -34.99
N ILE A 553 -36.61 -39.44 -33.99
CA ILE A 553 -37.80 -39.34 -33.12
C ILE A 553 -39.05 -38.97 -33.92
N ARG A 554 -38.87 -38.26 -35.05
CA ARG A 554 -39.95 -37.99 -36.01
C ARG A 554 -40.46 -39.29 -36.64
N ALA A 555 -39.58 -40.11 -37.19
CA ALA A 555 -39.97 -41.40 -37.75
C ALA A 555 -40.67 -42.30 -36.72
N ILE A 556 -40.21 -42.30 -35.46
CA ILE A 556 -40.87 -43.05 -34.38
C ILE A 556 -42.27 -42.51 -34.08
N ALA A 557 -42.48 -41.18 -34.14
CA ALA A 557 -43.80 -40.59 -33.96
C ALA A 557 -44.75 -41.02 -35.09
N ASP A 558 -44.26 -40.99 -36.33
CA ASP A 558 -45.02 -41.36 -37.52
C ASP A 558 -45.39 -42.85 -37.48
N GLU A 559 -44.42 -43.74 -37.21
CA GLU A 559 -44.62 -45.20 -37.11
C GLU A 559 -45.49 -45.62 -35.92
N ALA A 560 -45.49 -44.86 -34.82
CA ALA A 560 -46.34 -45.12 -33.66
C ALA A 560 -47.74 -44.48 -33.77
N GLY A 561 -48.10 -43.89 -34.91
CA GLY A 561 -49.43 -43.35 -35.17
C GLY A 561 -49.71 -41.99 -34.52
N PHE A 562 -48.68 -41.20 -34.17
CA PHE A 562 -48.87 -39.85 -33.63
C PHE A 562 -48.92 -38.79 -34.73
N ASN A 563 -49.91 -37.90 -34.65
CA ASN A 563 -50.08 -36.79 -35.60
C ASN A 563 -48.95 -35.75 -35.58
N SER A 564 -48.13 -35.70 -34.53
CA SER A 564 -46.95 -34.84 -34.49
C SER A 564 -45.92 -35.26 -33.45
N THR A 565 -44.65 -34.92 -33.71
CA THR A 565 -43.54 -35.16 -32.78
C THR A 565 -43.74 -34.49 -31.40
N PRO A 566 -44.24 -33.25 -31.28
CA PRO A 566 -44.52 -32.64 -29.97
C PRO A 566 -45.52 -33.43 -29.11
N ILE A 567 -46.55 -34.03 -29.73
CA ILE A 567 -47.54 -34.87 -29.02
C ILE A 567 -46.85 -36.12 -28.46
N LEU A 568 -46.03 -36.80 -29.26
CA LEU A 568 -45.20 -37.91 -28.78
C LEU A 568 -44.32 -37.46 -27.61
N TYR A 569 -43.60 -36.33 -27.72
CA TYR A 569 -42.72 -35.84 -26.64
C TYR A 569 -43.48 -35.61 -25.33
N SER A 570 -44.63 -34.96 -25.39
CA SER A 570 -45.46 -34.67 -24.21
C SER A 570 -46.00 -35.96 -23.58
N MET A 571 -46.61 -36.83 -24.39
CA MET A 571 -47.23 -38.07 -23.90
C MET A 571 -46.20 -39.08 -23.40
N PHE A 572 -45.07 -39.22 -24.10
CA PHE A 572 -43.98 -40.10 -23.70
C PHE A 572 -43.35 -39.63 -22.40
N LYS A 573 -43.11 -38.32 -22.23
CA LYS A 573 -42.60 -37.75 -20.97
C LYS A 573 -43.61 -37.90 -19.83
N LYS A 574 -44.90 -37.69 -20.08
CA LYS A 574 -45.96 -37.89 -19.08
C LYS A 574 -46.03 -39.35 -18.61
N LYS A 575 -45.87 -40.31 -19.51
CA LYS A 575 -45.95 -41.76 -19.20
C LYS A 575 -44.67 -42.31 -18.57
N THR A 576 -43.51 -41.87 -19.05
CA THR A 576 -42.21 -42.50 -18.71
C THR A 576 -41.32 -41.64 -17.79
N GLY A 577 -41.64 -40.36 -17.61
CA GLY A 577 -40.82 -39.41 -16.86
C GLY A 577 -39.64 -38.82 -17.66
N MET A 578 -39.42 -39.22 -18.91
CA MET A 578 -38.33 -38.72 -19.76
C MET A 578 -38.79 -38.43 -21.18
N THR A 579 -38.06 -37.59 -21.91
CA THR A 579 -38.35 -37.37 -23.33
C THR A 579 -37.92 -38.58 -24.19
N PRO A 580 -38.54 -38.80 -25.36
CA PRO A 580 -38.13 -39.87 -26.29
C PRO A 580 -36.64 -39.81 -26.64
N TYR A 581 -36.07 -38.61 -26.77
CA TYR A 581 -34.65 -38.41 -27.05
C TYR A 581 -33.75 -38.79 -25.86
N GLU A 582 -34.15 -38.44 -24.63
CA GLU A 582 -33.43 -38.88 -23.43
C GLU A 582 -33.48 -40.40 -23.26
N PHE A 583 -34.62 -41.02 -23.54
CA PHE A 583 -34.77 -42.48 -23.54
C PHE A 583 -33.86 -43.14 -24.57
N LYS A 584 -33.87 -42.63 -25.81
CA LYS A 584 -33.01 -43.10 -26.90
C LYS A 584 -31.53 -43.06 -26.53
N LYS A 585 -31.07 -41.93 -26.02
CA LYS A 585 -29.67 -41.73 -25.61
C LYS A 585 -29.28 -42.60 -24.41
N ALA A 586 -30.23 -42.84 -23.49
CA ALA A 586 -30.00 -43.75 -22.37
C ALA A 586 -29.88 -45.20 -22.84
N GLN A 587 -30.69 -45.64 -23.81
CA GLN A 587 -30.62 -46.96 -24.45
C GLN A 587 -29.28 -47.19 -25.16
N GLU A 588 -28.81 -46.23 -25.96
CA GLU A 588 -27.49 -46.26 -26.61
C GLU A 588 -26.32 -46.40 -25.61
N SER A 589 -26.53 -46.06 -24.33
CA SER A 589 -25.52 -46.18 -23.27
C SER A 589 -25.67 -47.43 -22.39
N LEU A 590 -26.72 -48.23 -22.64
CA LEU A 590 -27.07 -49.45 -21.92
C LEU A 590 -26.77 -50.72 -22.75
N GLY A 591 -26.88 -50.63 -24.08
CA GLY A 591 -26.23 -51.57 -25.01
C GLY A 591 -24.76 -51.26 -25.18
#